data_AF-A0A7X6YSS2-F1
#
_entry.id   AF-A0A7X6YSS2-F1
#
_cell.length_a   1.000
_cell.length_b   1.000
_cell.length_c   1.000
_cell.angle_alpha   90.00
_cell.angle_beta   90.00
_cell.angle_gamma   90.00
#
_symmetry.space_group_name_H-M   'P 1'
#
loop_
_entity.id
_entity.type
_entity.pdbx_description
1 polymer ?
#
loop_
_entity_poly.entity_id
_entity_poly.type
_entity_poly.pdbx_seq_one_letter_code
_entity_poly.pdbx_strand_id
1 'polypeptide(L)'
;IENFLMARRLMYWQVYLHKTSLAAEKMLHNLLKRAKELKLAGVKLDCSPALDYFLSDKLKPGEINDEALNYFIELDDTDIWSAIKNWKNHPDIVLSTLCRNFLNRKLFKIEISEQEVPASRLQEDLQRIALQLNINIQEARYFVSLDKVSSNIYDDADYGIDILYNDGRIRPITQASDILNLDVLSKKVRKYAYSYLRKT
;
A
#
# COMPACT_ATOMS: atom_id res chain seq x y z
N ILE A 1 3.50 -12.52 28.01
CA ILE A 1 3.62 -12.97 26.59
C ILE A 1 2.25 -12.97 25.89
N GLU A 2 1.19 -13.45 26.53
CA GLU A 2 -0.14 -13.52 25.90
C GLU A 2 -0.69 -12.15 25.46
N ASN A 3 -0.66 -11.16 26.37
CA ASN A 3 -1.04 -9.79 26.05
C ASN A 3 -0.22 -9.19 24.90
N PHE A 4 1.04 -9.58 24.74
CA PHE A 4 1.88 -9.13 23.63
C PHE A 4 1.38 -9.68 22.29
N LEU A 5 1.05 -10.97 22.21
CA LEU A 5 0.50 -11.58 20.99
C LEU A 5 -0.86 -10.98 20.62
N MET A 6 -1.72 -10.74 21.61
CA MET A 6 -3.00 -10.05 21.40
C MET A 6 -2.79 -8.61 20.92
N ALA A 7 -1.92 -7.85 21.57
CA ALA A 7 -1.61 -6.47 21.18
C ALA A 7 -1.03 -6.40 19.76
N ARG A 8 -0.11 -7.31 19.39
CA ARG A 8 0.42 -7.42 18.03
C ARG A 8 -0.71 -7.62 17.03
N ARG A 9 -1.62 -8.57 17.27
CA ARG A 9 -2.79 -8.79 16.39
C ARG A 9 -3.66 -7.54 16.23
N LEU A 10 -3.94 -6.84 17.32
CA LEU A 10 -4.73 -5.60 17.28
C LEU A 10 -4.03 -4.52 16.46
N MET A 11 -2.72 -4.31 16.67
CA MET A 11 -1.92 -3.35 15.91
C MET A 11 -1.95 -3.63 14.40
N TYR A 12 -1.84 -4.89 13.99
CA TYR A 12 -1.92 -5.27 12.57
C TYR A 12 -3.26 -4.88 11.94
N TRP A 13 -4.39 -5.15 12.59
CA TRP A 13 -5.69 -4.86 12.00
C TRP A 13 -6.14 -3.41 12.16
N GLN A 14 -5.90 -2.81 13.32
CA GLN A 14 -6.41 -1.49 13.67
C GLN A 14 -5.52 -0.36 13.15
N VAL A 15 -4.22 -0.61 12.95
CA VAL A 15 -3.25 0.41 12.54
C VAL A 15 -2.63 0.07 11.19
N TYR A 16 -1.87 -1.02 11.08
CA TYR A 16 -1.08 -1.32 9.88
C TYR A 16 -1.94 -1.62 8.65
N LEU A 17 -3.01 -2.41 8.82
CA LEU A 17 -3.97 -2.76 7.77
C LEU A 17 -5.24 -1.91 7.86
N HIS A 18 -5.17 -0.75 8.50
CA HIS A 18 -6.29 0.15 8.57
C HIS A 18 -6.68 0.59 7.16
N LYS A 19 -7.96 0.43 6.82
CA LYS A 19 -8.48 0.63 5.46
C LYS A 19 -8.08 1.99 4.86
N THR A 20 -8.13 3.07 5.64
CA THR A 20 -7.78 4.41 5.15
C THR A 20 -6.29 4.54 4.82
N SER A 21 -5.42 3.86 5.57
CA SER A 21 -3.98 3.82 5.31
C SER A 21 -3.69 3.06 4.02
N LEU A 22 -4.34 1.91 3.82
CA LEU A 22 -4.26 1.14 2.57
C LEU A 22 -4.75 1.97 1.37
N ALA A 23 -5.84 2.73 1.52
CA ALA A 23 -6.33 3.60 0.47
C ALA A 23 -5.34 4.72 0.10
N ALA A 24 -4.65 5.30 1.09
CA ALA A 24 -3.60 6.28 0.85
C ALA A 24 -2.37 5.67 0.18
N GLU A 25 -1.93 4.49 0.62
CA GLU A 25 -0.83 3.73 0.02
C GLU A 25 -1.09 3.46 -1.47
N LYS A 26 -2.28 2.97 -1.82
CA LYS A 26 -2.64 2.69 -3.22
C LYS A 26 -2.71 3.95 -4.08
N MET A 27 -3.19 5.06 -3.51
CA MET A 27 -3.17 6.34 -4.20
C MET A 27 -1.74 6.83 -4.46
N LEU A 28 -0.86 6.74 -3.46
CA LEU A 28 0.54 7.13 -3.59
C LEU A 28 1.29 6.22 -4.59
N HIS A 29 1.06 4.92 -4.53
CA HIS A 29 1.62 3.96 -5.49
C HIS A 29 1.21 4.32 -6.93
N ASN A 30 -0.09 4.53 -7.18
CA ASN A 30 -0.57 4.90 -8.51
C ASN A 30 -0.05 6.26 -8.99
N LEU A 31 0.13 7.20 -8.06
CA LEU A 31 0.73 8.52 -8.33
C LEU A 31 2.19 8.37 -8.80
N LEU A 32 3.02 7.66 -8.04
CA LEU A 32 4.43 7.44 -8.38
C LEU A 32 4.58 6.60 -9.65
N LYS A 33 3.69 5.63 -9.86
CA LYS A 33 3.64 4.85 -11.11
C LYS A 33 3.35 5.74 -12.32
N ARG A 34 2.35 6.63 -12.23
CA ARG A 34 2.05 7.58 -13.32
C ARG A 34 3.21 8.56 -13.54
N ALA A 35 3.85 9.04 -12.48
CA ALA A 35 5.01 9.90 -12.59
C ALA A 35 6.16 9.20 -13.34
N LYS A 36 6.46 7.95 -13.01
CA LYS A 36 7.47 7.14 -13.71
C LYS A 36 7.12 6.96 -15.19
N GLU A 37 5.88 6.63 -15.52
CA GLU A 37 5.46 6.50 -16.92
C GLU A 37 5.60 7.78 -17.73
N LEU A 38 5.22 8.93 -17.16
CA LEU A 38 5.37 10.23 -17.81
C LEU A 38 6.85 10.57 -18.03
N LYS A 39 7.70 10.31 -17.02
CA LYS A 39 9.15 10.51 -17.12
C LYS A 39 9.75 9.65 -18.24
N LEU A 40 9.38 8.37 -18.31
CA LEU A 40 9.82 7.45 -19.36
C LEU A 40 9.30 7.84 -20.75
N ALA A 41 8.15 8.50 -20.83
CA ALA A 41 7.62 9.09 -22.06
C ALA A 41 8.29 10.43 -22.44
N GLY A 42 9.31 10.88 -21.70
CA GLY A 42 10.04 12.11 -21.96
C GLY A 42 9.37 13.38 -21.42
N VAL A 43 8.31 13.26 -20.63
CA VAL A 43 7.67 14.40 -19.98
C VAL A 43 8.55 14.87 -18.82
N LYS A 44 8.83 16.17 -18.78
CA LYS A 44 9.59 16.77 -17.69
C LYS A 44 8.71 16.88 -16.44
N LEU A 45 9.19 16.32 -15.33
CA LEU A 45 8.55 16.40 -14.02
C LEU A 45 9.47 17.16 -13.05
N ASP A 46 8.94 18.16 -12.38
CA ASP A 46 9.69 18.93 -11.39
C ASP A 46 9.74 18.17 -10.05
N CYS A 47 10.90 17.59 -9.75
CA CYS A 47 11.18 16.89 -8.50
C CYS A 47 12.67 17.01 -8.14
N SER A 48 13.05 16.55 -6.95
CA SER A 48 14.45 16.54 -6.53
C SER A 48 15.29 15.57 -7.37
N PRO A 49 16.61 15.78 -7.47
CA PRO A 49 17.50 14.87 -8.19
C PRO A 49 17.43 13.43 -7.69
N ALA A 50 17.30 13.22 -6.37
CA ALA A 50 17.16 11.91 -5.76
C ALA A 50 15.89 11.19 -6.25
N LEU A 51 14.73 11.86 -6.20
CA LEU A 51 13.49 11.25 -6.72
C LEU A 51 13.53 11.04 -8.23
N ASP A 52 14.11 12.00 -8.98
CA ASP A 52 14.25 11.91 -10.43
C ASP A 52 15.04 10.66 -10.87
N TYR A 53 16.09 10.32 -10.11
CA TYR A 53 16.90 9.12 -10.33
C TYR A 53 16.04 7.85 -10.31
N PHE A 54 15.19 7.68 -9.30
CA PHE A 54 14.33 6.48 -9.16
C PHE A 54 13.14 6.45 -10.13
N LEU A 55 12.69 7.61 -10.63
CA LEU A 55 11.68 7.68 -11.68
C LEU A 55 12.24 7.36 -13.07
N SER A 56 13.56 7.38 -13.25
CA SER A 56 14.22 7.02 -14.51
C SER A 56 14.33 5.51 -14.72
N ASP A 57 14.80 5.10 -15.91
CA ASP A 57 15.06 3.69 -16.26
C ASP A 57 16.48 3.22 -15.87
N LYS A 58 17.20 4.02 -15.05
CA LYS A 58 18.60 3.71 -14.67
C LYS A 58 18.74 2.50 -13.75
N LEU A 59 17.68 2.13 -13.02
CA LEU A 59 17.66 1.01 -12.08
C LEU A 59 16.68 -0.06 -12.50
N LYS A 60 17.18 -1.29 -12.69
CA LYS A 60 16.33 -2.46 -12.87
C LYS A 60 15.91 -3.05 -11.51
N PRO A 61 14.78 -3.76 -11.45
CA PRO A 61 14.36 -4.45 -10.24
C PRO A 61 15.46 -5.38 -9.70
N GLY A 62 15.83 -5.22 -8.43
CA GLY A 62 16.85 -6.02 -7.77
C GLY A 62 18.29 -5.54 -7.95
N GLU A 63 18.52 -4.50 -8.75
CA GLU A 63 19.82 -3.84 -8.87
C GLU A 63 19.91 -2.67 -7.89
N ILE A 64 20.98 -2.64 -7.11
CA ILE A 64 21.39 -1.48 -6.29
C ILE A 64 22.89 -1.30 -6.54
N ASN A 65 23.27 -0.15 -7.08
CA ASN A 65 24.67 0.24 -7.26
C ASN A 65 25.01 1.39 -6.28
N ASP A 66 26.29 1.77 -6.21
CA ASP A 66 26.75 2.81 -5.27
C ASP A 66 26.09 4.17 -5.54
N GLU A 67 25.82 4.51 -6.80
CA GLU A 67 25.12 5.75 -7.19
C GLU A 67 23.68 5.75 -6.67
N ALA A 68 22.96 4.63 -6.83
CA ALA A 68 21.62 4.44 -6.32
C ALA A 68 21.56 4.49 -4.80
N LEU A 69 22.56 3.94 -4.12
CA LEU A 69 22.66 4.03 -2.68
C LEU A 69 22.82 5.49 -2.21
N ASN A 70 23.67 6.27 -2.89
CA ASN A 70 23.85 7.68 -2.58
C ASN A 70 22.55 8.46 -2.75
N TYR A 71 21.84 8.30 -3.89
CA TYR A 71 20.55 8.95 -4.10
C TYR A 71 19.45 8.43 -3.15
N PHE A 72 19.52 7.17 -2.73
CA PHE A 72 18.58 6.63 -1.74
C PHE A 72 18.74 7.29 -0.37
N ILE A 73 19.98 7.55 0.06
CA ILE A 73 20.26 8.22 1.34
C ILE A 73 19.78 9.67 1.33
N GLU A 74 19.80 10.33 0.18
CA GLU A 74 19.28 11.69 0.01
C GLU A 74 17.75 11.77 -0.08
N LEU A 75 17.06 10.65 -0.31
CA LEU A 75 15.62 10.63 -0.52
C LEU A 75 14.86 10.53 0.83
N ASP A 76 14.01 11.52 1.09
CA ASP A 76 13.12 11.52 2.26
C ASP A 76 11.67 11.94 1.91
N ASP A 77 10.82 12.01 2.93
CA ASP A 77 9.42 12.40 2.78
C ASP A 77 9.25 13.79 2.16
N THR A 78 10.20 14.72 2.40
CA THR A 78 10.13 16.09 1.87
C THR A 78 10.26 16.11 0.35
N ASP A 79 11.07 15.22 -0.24
CA ASP A 79 11.17 15.06 -1.69
C ASP A 79 9.83 14.64 -2.29
N ILE A 80 9.20 13.63 -1.70
CA ILE A 80 7.91 13.09 -2.14
C ILE A 80 6.83 14.18 -2.01
N TRP A 81 6.74 14.84 -0.86
CA TRP A 81 5.73 15.90 -0.65
C TRP A 81 5.97 17.12 -1.53
N SER A 82 7.22 17.51 -1.76
CA SER A 82 7.59 18.62 -2.65
C SER A 82 7.16 18.30 -4.09
N ALA A 83 7.49 17.11 -4.57
CA ALA A 83 7.08 16.63 -5.89
C ALA A 83 5.55 16.62 -6.05
N ILE A 84 4.82 16.05 -5.09
CA ILE A 84 3.34 16.05 -5.12
C ILE A 84 2.78 17.48 -5.15
N LYS A 85 3.36 18.42 -4.40
CA LYS A 85 2.94 19.83 -4.40
C LYS A 85 3.19 20.51 -5.75
N ASN A 86 4.29 20.18 -6.42
CA ASN A 86 4.60 20.70 -7.75
C ASN A 86 3.68 20.09 -8.82
N TRP A 87 3.44 18.78 -8.74
CA TRP A 87 2.67 18.04 -9.75
C TRP A 87 1.15 18.25 -9.66
N LYS A 88 0.63 18.84 -8.58
CA LYS A 88 -0.81 19.09 -8.40
C LYS A 88 -1.45 19.94 -9.51
N ASN A 89 -0.64 20.76 -10.20
CA ASN A 89 -1.05 21.63 -11.31
C ASN A 89 -0.49 21.15 -12.66
N HIS A 90 0.08 19.94 -12.73
CA HIS A 90 0.65 19.39 -13.95
C HIS A 90 -0.45 19.20 -15.03
N PRO A 91 -0.15 19.41 -16.33
CA PRO A 91 -1.15 19.25 -17.40
C PRO A 91 -1.76 17.84 -17.50
N ASP A 92 -1.03 16.81 -17.08
CA ASP A 92 -1.55 15.45 -17.00
C ASP A 92 -2.69 15.34 -15.97
N ILE A 93 -3.90 15.04 -16.44
CA ILE A 93 -5.12 14.98 -15.62
C ILE A 93 -5.00 13.89 -14.54
N VAL A 94 -4.39 12.76 -14.88
CA VAL A 94 -4.24 11.62 -13.96
C VAL A 94 -3.35 12.02 -12.78
N LEU A 95 -2.12 12.46 -13.07
CA LEU A 95 -1.13 12.85 -12.08
C LEU A 95 -1.62 14.00 -11.21
N SER A 96 -2.11 15.08 -11.82
CA SER A 96 -2.57 16.26 -11.09
C SER A 96 -3.79 15.96 -10.20
N THR A 97 -4.70 15.08 -10.63
CA THR A 97 -5.85 14.67 -9.82
C THR A 97 -5.44 13.81 -8.65
N LEU A 98 -4.54 12.84 -8.83
CA LEU A 98 -4.00 12.03 -7.73
C LEU A 98 -3.27 12.92 -6.72
N CYS A 99 -2.43 13.84 -7.18
CA CYS A 99 -1.69 14.77 -6.32
C CYS A 99 -2.64 15.68 -5.51
N ARG A 100 -3.63 16.31 -6.18
CA ARG A 100 -4.63 17.15 -5.52
C ARG A 100 -5.43 16.36 -4.49
N ASN A 101 -5.82 15.13 -4.81
CA ASN A 101 -6.60 14.31 -3.90
C ASN A 101 -5.78 13.86 -2.69
N PHE A 102 -4.52 13.47 -2.90
CA PHE A 102 -3.61 13.08 -1.82
C PHE A 102 -3.35 14.26 -0.86
N LEU A 103 -3.00 15.44 -1.38
CA LEU A 103 -2.77 16.66 -0.60
C LEU A 103 -3.99 17.10 0.21
N ASN A 104 -5.18 17.02 -0.39
CA ASN A 104 -6.43 17.43 0.27
C ASN A 104 -7.09 16.30 1.07
N ARG A 105 -6.38 15.18 1.27
CA ARG A 105 -6.89 13.99 1.98
C ARG A 105 -8.22 13.45 1.41
N LYS A 106 -8.48 13.67 0.12
CA LYS A 106 -9.60 13.09 -0.65
C LYS A 106 -9.22 11.70 -1.15
N LEU A 107 -8.93 10.81 -0.21
CA LEU A 107 -8.43 9.46 -0.48
C LEU A 107 -9.48 8.59 -1.19
N PHE A 108 -9.01 7.51 -1.82
CA PHE A 108 -9.89 6.50 -2.40
C PHE A 108 -10.87 5.96 -1.37
N LYS A 109 -12.07 5.60 -1.83
CA LYS A 109 -12.95 4.74 -1.05
C LYS A 109 -12.41 3.32 -1.16
N ILE A 110 -12.33 2.63 -0.04
CA ILE A 110 -11.87 1.25 0.04
C ILE A 110 -12.97 0.38 0.64
N GLU A 111 -13.16 -0.77 0.03
CA GLU A 111 -14.06 -1.82 0.48
C GLU A 111 -13.26 -3.10 0.66
N ILE A 112 -13.46 -3.77 1.79
CA ILE A 112 -12.76 -5.01 2.13
C ILE A 112 -13.83 -6.09 2.25
N SER A 113 -13.72 -7.14 1.43
CA SER A 113 -14.68 -8.25 1.35
C SER A 113 -13.96 -9.59 1.41
N GLU A 114 -14.70 -10.66 1.72
CA GLU A 114 -14.22 -12.05 1.57
C GLU A 114 -14.31 -12.53 0.12
N GLN A 115 -15.03 -11.80 -0.74
CA GLN A 115 -15.24 -12.13 -2.15
C GLN A 115 -14.56 -11.11 -3.07
N GLU A 116 -14.13 -11.58 -4.23
CA GLU A 116 -13.59 -10.72 -5.29
C GLU A 116 -14.66 -9.74 -5.80
N VAL A 117 -14.22 -8.56 -6.24
CA VAL A 117 -15.13 -7.59 -6.83
C VAL A 117 -15.56 -8.05 -8.22
N PRO A 118 -16.87 -8.06 -8.53
CA PRO A 118 -17.36 -8.45 -9.85
C PRO A 118 -16.76 -7.60 -10.97
N ALA A 119 -16.43 -8.23 -12.10
CA ALA A 119 -15.86 -7.54 -13.25
C ALA A 119 -16.80 -6.46 -13.82
N SER A 120 -18.11 -6.66 -13.76
CA SER A 120 -19.12 -5.66 -14.17
C SER A 120 -18.98 -4.38 -13.36
N ARG A 121 -18.89 -4.50 -12.03
CA ARG A 121 -18.72 -3.36 -11.12
C ARG A 121 -17.42 -2.59 -11.40
N LEU A 122 -16.32 -3.30 -11.64
CA LEU A 122 -15.05 -2.67 -12.02
C LEU A 122 -15.19 -1.86 -13.32
N GLN A 123 -15.85 -2.43 -14.33
CA GLN A 123 -16.07 -1.76 -15.61
C GLN A 123 -16.95 -0.52 -15.46
N GLU A 124 -18.02 -0.59 -14.67
CA GLU A 124 -18.89 0.56 -14.37
C GLU A 124 -18.11 1.70 -13.69
N ASP A 125 -17.27 1.38 -12.70
CA ASP A 125 -16.45 2.38 -12.03
C ASP A 125 -15.41 3.00 -12.97
N LEU A 126 -14.76 2.21 -13.82
CA LEU A 126 -13.82 2.71 -14.82
C LEU A 126 -14.49 3.65 -15.82
N GLN A 127 -15.65 3.27 -16.35
CA GLN A 127 -16.42 4.11 -17.29
C GLN A 127 -16.85 5.42 -16.63
N ARG A 128 -17.36 5.34 -15.40
CA ARG A 128 -17.75 6.51 -14.62
C ARG A 128 -16.57 7.45 -14.40
N ILE A 129 -15.41 6.94 -13.98
CA ILE A 129 -14.22 7.75 -13.70
C ILE A 129 -13.69 8.39 -14.99
N ALA A 130 -13.63 7.61 -16.08
CA ALA A 130 -13.24 8.10 -17.40
C ALA A 130 -14.11 9.28 -17.84
N LEU A 131 -15.44 9.17 -17.70
CA LEU A 131 -16.38 10.25 -18.00
C LEU A 131 -16.21 11.45 -17.05
N GLN A 132 -16.10 11.19 -15.75
CA GLN A 132 -16.00 12.23 -14.71
C GLN A 132 -14.75 13.10 -14.89
N LEU A 133 -13.62 12.50 -15.28
CA LEU A 133 -12.34 13.19 -15.43
C LEU A 133 -12.00 13.54 -16.89
N ASN A 134 -12.86 13.14 -17.84
CA ASN A 134 -12.62 13.26 -19.28
C ASN A 134 -11.28 12.64 -19.71
N ILE A 135 -11.03 11.41 -19.28
CA ILE A 135 -9.83 10.62 -19.58
C ILE A 135 -10.21 9.29 -20.22
N ASN A 136 -9.25 8.57 -20.80
CA ASN A 136 -9.53 7.26 -21.37
C ASN A 136 -9.63 6.16 -20.29
N ILE A 137 -10.15 4.98 -20.67
CA ILE A 137 -10.33 3.85 -19.73
C ILE A 137 -9.00 3.33 -19.17
N GLN A 138 -7.90 3.41 -19.92
CA GLN A 138 -6.59 2.97 -19.42
C GLN A 138 -6.07 3.92 -18.33
N GLU A 139 -6.28 5.22 -18.51
CA GLU A 139 -5.98 6.25 -17.53
C GLU A 139 -6.90 6.18 -16.30
N ALA A 140 -8.17 5.77 -16.48
CA ALA A 140 -9.06 5.51 -15.35
C ALA A 140 -8.55 4.40 -14.43
N ARG A 141 -7.68 3.48 -14.91
CA ARG A 141 -7.10 2.41 -14.08
C ARG A 141 -6.22 2.92 -12.93
N TYR A 142 -5.64 4.13 -13.01
CA TYR A 142 -4.89 4.72 -11.88
C TYR A 142 -5.78 5.11 -10.71
N PHE A 143 -7.09 5.13 -10.90
CA PHE A 143 -8.08 5.52 -9.89
C PHE A 143 -8.82 4.34 -9.30
N VAL A 144 -8.43 3.11 -9.64
CA VAL A 144 -8.95 1.87 -9.06
C VAL A 144 -7.78 0.94 -8.68
N SER A 145 -7.95 0.12 -7.65
CA SER A 145 -6.99 -0.92 -7.26
C SER A 145 -7.73 -2.14 -6.74
N LEU A 146 -7.26 -3.32 -7.14
CA LEU A 146 -7.71 -4.61 -6.64
C LEU A 146 -6.53 -5.28 -5.95
N ASP A 147 -6.65 -5.48 -4.65
CA ASP A 147 -5.58 -6.04 -3.82
C ASP A 147 -6.08 -7.24 -3.01
N LYS A 148 -5.17 -8.15 -2.72
CA LYS A 148 -5.41 -9.26 -1.79
C LYS A 148 -4.69 -8.93 -0.49
N VAL A 149 -5.46 -8.61 0.55
CA VAL A 149 -4.93 -8.38 1.89
C VAL A 149 -4.96 -9.71 2.62
N SER A 150 -3.78 -10.29 2.84
CA SER A 150 -3.63 -11.43 3.74
C SER A 150 -2.81 -11.03 4.95
N SER A 151 -3.28 -11.39 6.13
CA SER A 151 -2.45 -11.36 7.33
C SER A 151 -2.21 -12.79 7.81
N ASN A 152 -0.93 -13.13 7.98
CA ASN A 152 -0.50 -14.23 8.83
C ASN A 152 0.13 -13.57 10.06
N ILE A 153 -0.64 -13.42 11.13
CA ILE A 153 -0.25 -12.57 12.27
C ILE A 153 0.73 -13.31 13.18
N TYR A 154 0.58 -14.64 13.22
CA TYR A 154 1.44 -15.53 13.96
C TYR A 154 1.60 -16.82 13.16
N ASP A 155 2.84 -17.14 12.82
CA ASP A 155 3.22 -18.43 12.27
C ASP A 155 4.02 -19.16 13.33
N ASP A 156 3.49 -20.28 13.83
CA ASP A 156 4.15 -21.06 14.88
C ASP A 156 5.46 -21.70 14.36
N ALA A 157 5.57 -21.90 13.04
CA ALA A 157 6.75 -22.48 12.43
C ALA A 157 7.96 -21.52 12.41
N ASP A 158 7.72 -20.22 12.25
CA ASP A 158 8.78 -19.20 12.14
C ASP A 158 8.97 -18.39 13.43
N TYR A 159 7.94 -18.27 14.27
CA TYR A 159 7.92 -17.35 15.43
C TYR A 159 7.41 -17.98 16.72
N GLY A 160 7.56 -19.30 16.87
CA GLY A 160 7.28 -20.03 18.10
C GLY A 160 7.92 -19.39 19.33
N ILE A 161 7.15 -19.18 20.40
CA ILE A 161 7.66 -18.69 21.68
C ILE A 161 7.64 -19.82 22.69
N ASP A 162 8.80 -20.15 23.26
CA ASP A 162 8.95 -21.19 24.28
C ASP A 162 8.94 -20.62 25.71
N ILE A 163 8.39 -21.39 26.64
CA ILE A 163 8.27 -21.07 28.07
C ILE A 163 9.09 -22.09 28.87
N LEU A 164 10.09 -21.60 29.60
CA LEU A 164 10.88 -22.37 30.56
C LEU A 164 10.18 -22.38 31.93
N TYR A 165 9.91 -23.57 32.46
CA TYR A 165 9.31 -23.77 33.77
C TYR A 165 10.38 -23.98 34.84
N ASN A 166 9.99 -23.79 36.11
CA ASN A 166 10.88 -23.95 37.26
C ASN A 166 11.43 -25.38 37.43
N ASP A 167 10.75 -26.39 36.86
CA ASP A 167 11.21 -27.79 36.83
C ASP A 167 12.21 -28.07 35.69
N GLY A 168 12.63 -27.03 34.95
CA GLY A 168 13.56 -27.12 33.82
C GLY A 168 12.93 -27.57 32.51
N ARG A 169 11.62 -27.85 32.48
CA ARG A 169 10.93 -28.22 31.24
C ARG A 169 10.67 -26.99 30.38
N ILE A 170 10.75 -27.17 29.07
CA ILE A 170 10.38 -26.15 28.09
C ILE A 170 9.11 -26.61 27.39
N ARG A 171 8.13 -25.72 27.27
CA ARG A 171 6.93 -25.96 26.46
C ARG A 171 6.62 -24.74 25.60
N PRO A 172 6.11 -24.93 24.38
CA PRO A 172 5.69 -23.82 23.54
C PRO A 172 4.48 -23.11 24.17
N ILE A 173 4.34 -21.81 23.90
CA ILE A 173 3.24 -20.98 24.41
C ILE A 173 1.87 -21.53 24.00
N THR A 174 1.79 -22.24 22.87
CA THR A 174 0.60 -22.95 22.38
C THR A 174 0.10 -24.02 23.34
N GLN A 175 0.99 -24.63 24.12
CA GLN A 175 0.65 -25.68 25.10
C GLN A 175 0.65 -25.16 26.54
N ALA A 176 1.16 -23.94 26.76
CA ALA A 176 1.30 -23.33 28.07
C ALA A 176 0.15 -22.36 28.43
N SER A 177 -0.64 -21.89 27.45
CA SER A 177 -1.69 -20.88 27.63
C SER A 177 -3.09 -21.49 27.53
N ASP A 178 -3.93 -21.19 28.53
CA ASP A 178 -5.36 -21.57 28.53
C ASP A 178 -6.25 -20.57 27.78
N ILE A 179 -5.78 -19.33 27.57
CA ILE A 179 -6.56 -18.21 27.01
C ILE A 179 -6.36 -18.10 25.49
N LEU A 180 -5.18 -18.46 25.00
CA LEU A 180 -4.81 -18.33 23.60
C LEU A 180 -5.21 -19.56 22.79
N ASN A 181 -6.41 -19.55 22.19
CA ASN A 181 -6.68 -20.38 21.01
C ASN A 181 -5.89 -19.83 19.81
N LEU A 182 -4.61 -20.19 19.72
CA LEU A 182 -3.67 -19.75 18.69
C LEU A 182 -4.10 -20.16 17.27
N ASP A 183 -5.01 -21.14 17.12
CA ASP A 183 -5.68 -21.45 15.84
C ASP A 183 -6.39 -20.24 15.22
N VAL A 184 -6.88 -19.31 16.04
CA VAL A 184 -7.51 -18.07 15.57
C VAL A 184 -6.46 -17.03 15.18
N LEU A 185 -5.24 -17.13 15.69
CA LEU A 185 -4.11 -16.24 15.40
C LEU A 185 -3.31 -16.70 14.16
N SER A 186 -3.24 -18.00 13.92
CA SER A 186 -2.56 -18.64 12.79
C SER A 186 -3.43 -18.80 11.54
N LYS A 187 -4.76 -18.61 11.65
CA LYS A 187 -5.65 -18.70 10.49
C LYS A 187 -5.35 -17.58 9.50
N LYS A 188 -4.78 -17.96 8.35
CA LYS A 188 -4.57 -17.06 7.22
C LYS A 188 -5.90 -16.53 6.70
N VAL A 189 -6.23 -15.29 7.05
CA VAL A 189 -7.41 -14.61 6.52
C VAL A 189 -7.01 -13.97 5.19
N ARG A 190 -7.69 -14.35 4.10
CA ARG A 190 -7.57 -13.65 2.82
C ARG A 190 -8.79 -12.75 2.66
N LYS A 191 -8.56 -11.46 2.44
CA LYS A 191 -9.59 -10.49 2.08
C LYS A 191 -9.23 -9.83 0.76
N TYR A 192 -10.25 -9.42 0.02
CA TYR A 192 -10.12 -8.65 -1.20
C TYR A 192 -10.40 -7.19 -0.88
N ALA A 193 -9.44 -6.34 -1.15
CA ALA A 193 -9.54 -4.91 -1.01
C ALA A 193 -9.75 -4.27 -2.38
N TYR A 194 -10.83 -3.52 -2.52
CA TYR A 194 -11.12 -2.75 -3.71
C TYR A 194 -11.12 -1.26 -3.37
N SER A 195 -10.16 -0.54 -3.94
CA SER A 195 -10.01 0.89 -3.76
C SER A 195 -10.42 1.61 -5.04
N TYR A 196 -11.17 2.70 -4.94
CA TYR A 196 -11.61 3.46 -6.10
C TYR A 196 -11.84 4.95 -5.80
N LEU A 197 -11.74 5.80 -6.82
CA LEU A 197 -12.05 7.23 -6.71
C LEU A 197 -13.52 7.46 -6.38
N ARG A 198 -13.77 8.26 -5.33
CA ARG A 198 -15.12 8.63 -4.87
C ARG A 198 -15.90 9.35 -5.96
N LYS A 199 -17.22 9.15 -5.96
CA LYS A 199 -18.14 10.00 -6.71
C LYS A 199 -18.09 11.40 -6.07
N THR A 200 -17.89 12.43 -6.88
CA THR A 200 -18.09 13.84 -6.48
C THR A 200 -19.56 14.13 -6.30
#